data_AF-A0A914LIH0-F1
#
_entry.id   AF-A0A914LIH0-F1
#
_cell.length_a   1.000
_cell.length_b   1.000
_cell.length_c   1.000
_cell.angle_alpha   90.00
_cell.angle_beta   90.00
_cell.angle_gamma   90.00
#
_symmetry.space_group_name_H-M   'P 1'
#
loop_
_entity.id
_entity.type
_entity.pdbx_description
1 polymer ?
#
loop_
_entity_poly.entity_id
_entity_poly.type
_entity_poly.pdbx_seq_one_letter_code
_entity_poly.pdbx_strand_id
1 'polypeptide(L)'
;MSVVGPLLKKFPIEARQHEAINKMKLKKSPNARVFSFEDIHFKQGCRKFIATELRDFYLWYRECAPEMRHFYELVLEDYPCRLYFDLEFPYDVNKEASGPKLTEEFCKIVCRSLHSLLNIDLDPIKNFLILDSSSTSKFSAHVIVHVKEGENEKLFPNNVALKTIVMFICRYPT
;
A
#
# COMPACT_ATOMS: atom_id res chain seq x y z
N MET A 1 3.64 -22.52 7.67
CA MET A 1 3.35 -23.46 6.55
C MET A 1 3.79 -22.81 5.25
N SER A 2 4.17 -23.58 4.22
CA SER A 2 4.52 -23.00 2.92
C SER A 2 3.29 -22.56 2.15
N VAL A 3 3.33 -21.36 1.57
CA VAL A 3 2.29 -20.86 0.67
C VAL A 3 2.51 -21.33 -0.78
N VAL A 4 3.73 -21.77 -1.12
CA VAL A 4 4.13 -22.08 -2.51
C VAL A 4 3.29 -23.18 -3.13
N GLY A 5 3.00 -24.26 -2.40
CA GLY A 5 2.21 -25.39 -2.92
C GLY A 5 0.79 -25.00 -3.35
N PRO A 6 -0.01 -24.40 -2.46
CA PRO A 6 -1.32 -23.85 -2.81
C PRO A 6 -1.26 -22.76 -3.90
N LEU A 7 -0.22 -21.92 -3.90
CA LEU A 7 -0.07 -20.82 -4.84
C LEU A 7 0.25 -21.31 -6.27
N LEU A 8 1.15 -22.29 -6.42
CA LEU A 8 1.51 -22.87 -7.73
C LEU A 8 0.33 -23.54 -8.43
N LYS A 9 -0.67 -24.02 -7.69
CA LYS A 9 -1.90 -24.58 -8.27
C LYS A 9 -2.79 -23.51 -8.91
N LYS A 10 -2.58 -22.22 -8.59
CA LYS A 10 -3.48 -21.13 -8.98
C LYS A 10 -2.82 -20.06 -9.83
N PHE A 11 -1.53 -19.75 -9.60
CA PHE A 11 -0.83 -18.67 -10.28
C PHE A 11 0.56 -19.10 -10.75
N PRO A 12 1.01 -18.64 -11.93
CA PRO A 12 2.41 -18.74 -12.32
C PRO A 12 3.25 -17.86 -11.37
N ILE A 13 4.34 -18.43 -10.86
CA ILE A 13 5.28 -17.75 -9.95
C ILE A 13 6.55 -17.40 -10.73
N GLU A 14 6.93 -16.14 -10.67
CA GLU A 14 8.16 -15.62 -11.25
C GLU A 14 9.25 -15.47 -10.18
N ALA A 15 10.48 -15.80 -10.57
CA ALA A 15 11.64 -15.59 -9.71
C ALA A 15 12.09 -14.13 -9.70
N ARG A 16 11.83 -13.39 -10.79
CA ARG A 16 12.34 -12.02 -10.96
C ARG A 16 11.19 -11.02 -11.13
N GLN A 17 11.34 -9.86 -10.50
CA GLN A 17 10.35 -8.78 -10.55
C GLN A 17 9.98 -8.36 -11.98
N HIS A 18 10.98 -8.17 -12.84
CA HIS A 18 10.75 -7.70 -14.21
C HIS A 18 9.97 -8.72 -15.05
N GLU A 19 10.13 -10.02 -14.81
CA GLU A 19 9.37 -11.07 -15.49
C GLU A 19 7.89 -10.98 -15.13
N ALA A 20 7.57 -10.80 -13.84
CA ALA A 20 6.19 -10.61 -13.38
C ALA A 20 5.57 -9.31 -13.93
N ILE A 21 6.33 -8.21 -13.96
CA ILE A 21 5.88 -6.95 -14.55
C ILE A 21 5.57 -7.13 -16.05
N ASN A 22 6.43 -7.81 -16.80
CA ASN A 22 6.20 -8.08 -18.22
C ASN A 22 4.93 -8.93 -18.42
N LYS A 23 4.74 -9.98 -17.61
CA LYS A 23 3.51 -10.80 -17.65
C LYS A 23 2.26 -10.00 -17.30
N MET A 24 2.34 -9.10 -16.31
CA MET A 24 1.24 -8.20 -15.96
C MET A 24 0.89 -7.30 -17.17
N LYS A 25 1.89 -6.67 -17.79
CA LYS A 25 1.69 -5.82 -18.98
C LYS A 25 1.05 -6.57 -20.16
N LEU A 26 1.43 -7.83 -20.37
CA LEU A 26 0.85 -8.67 -21.42
C LEU A 26 -0.65 -8.96 -21.22
N LYS A 27 -1.17 -8.91 -19.99
CA LYS A 27 -2.60 -9.11 -19.71
C LYS A 27 -3.48 -7.99 -20.25
N LYS A 28 -2.92 -6.78 -20.47
CA LYS A 28 -3.65 -5.59 -20.95
C LYS A 28 -4.92 -5.26 -20.13
N SER A 29 -4.96 -5.65 -18.87
CA SER A 29 -6.07 -5.38 -17.94
C SER A 29 -5.68 -4.25 -16.99
N PRO A 30 -6.56 -3.24 -16.77
CA PRO A 30 -6.33 -2.20 -15.77
C PRO A 30 -6.38 -2.74 -14.33
N ASN A 31 -6.90 -3.96 -14.13
CA ASN A 31 -6.99 -4.63 -12.83
C ASN A 31 -5.90 -5.68 -12.62
N ALA A 32 -4.98 -5.85 -13.58
CA ALA A 32 -3.82 -6.69 -13.39
C ALA A 32 -2.87 -6.04 -12.36
N ARG A 33 -2.32 -6.85 -11.47
CA ARG A 33 -1.39 -6.44 -10.41
C ARG A 33 -0.21 -7.39 -10.36
N VAL A 34 0.87 -6.89 -9.77
CA VAL A 34 2.00 -7.72 -9.35
C VAL A 34 2.01 -7.76 -7.84
N PHE A 35 2.06 -8.97 -7.28
CA PHE A 35 2.27 -9.16 -5.85
C PHE A 35 3.59 -9.87 -5.65
N SER A 36 4.33 -9.47 -4.61
CA SER A 36 5.46 -10.22 -4.10
C SER A 36 5.09 -10.94 -2.81
N PHE A 37 5.79 -12.03 -2.52
CA PHE A 37 5.61 -12.77 -1.28
C PHE A 37 6.93 -13.40 -0.83
N GLU A 38 7.00 -13.64 0.47
CA GLU A 38 8.07 -14.39 1.12
C GLU A 38 7.54 -15.76 1.54
N ASP A 39 8.41 -16.75 1.61
CA ASP A 39 8.08 -18.08 2.11
C ASP A 39 9.20 -18.54 3.04
N ILE A 40 8.84 -19.31 4.06
CA ILE A 40 9.77 -19.86 5.05
C ILE A 40 10.90 -20.70 4.43
N HIS A 41 10.69 -21.26 3.22
CA HIS A 41 11.69 -22.02 2.49
C HIS A 41 12.62 -21.16 1.63
N PHE A 42 12.35 -19.86 1.53
CA PHE A 42 13.23 -18.94 0.83
C PHE A 42 14.30 -18.42 1.78
N LYS A 43 15.47 -18.08 1.24
CA LYS A 43 16.45 -17.31 2.00
C LYS A 43 15.79 -16.01 2.48
N GLN A 44 16.05 -15.60 3.72
CA GLN A 44 15.46 -14.38 4.28
C GLN A 44 15.66 -13.17 3.35
N GLY A 45 14.59 -12.41 3.14
CA GLY A 45 14.57 -11.27 2.22
C GLY A 45 14.44 -11.64 0.74
N CYS A 46 14.50 -12.92 0.37
CA CYS A 46 14.18 -13.35 -0.99
C CYS A 46 12.67 -13.38 -1.21
N ARG A 47 12.23 -12.73 -2.29
CA ARG A 47 10.83 -12.66 -2.71
C ARG A 47 10.64 -13.34 -4.05
N LYS A 48 9.46 -13.91 -4.23
CA LYS A 48 8.95 -14.31 -5.55
C LYS A 48 7.73 -13.48 -5.89
N PHE A 49 7.34 -13.53 -7.16
CA PHE A 49 6.35 -12.62 -7.70
C PHE A 49 5.24 -13.39 -8.42
N ILE A 50 4.03 -12.84 -8.36
CA ILE A 50 2.88 -13.30 -9.15
C ILE A 50 2.30 -12.12 -9.91
N ALA A 51 1.87 -12.37 -11.13
CA ALA A 51 1.16 -11.40 -11.97
C ALA A 51 -0.23 -11.93 -12.29
N THR A 52 -1.27 -11.28 -11.76
CA THR A 52 -2.64 -11.80 -11.86
C THR A 52 -3.68 -10.68 -11.81
N GLU A 53 -4.94 -10.99 -12.11
CA GLU A 53 -6.04 -10.05 -11.89
C GLU A 53 -6.31 -9.89 -10.40
N LEU A 54 -6.57 -8.66 -9.96
CA LEU A 54 -6.85 -8.34 -8.55
C LEU A 54 -7.99 -9.21 -7.99
N ARG A 55 -9.04 -9.45 -8.78
CA ARG A 55 -10.17 -10.30 -8.40
C ARG A 55 -9.75 -11.73 -8.11
N ASP A 56 -8.90 -12.31 -8.97
CA ASP A 56 -8.46 -13.70 -8.83
C ASP A 56 -7.54 -13.84 -7.61
N PHE A 57 -6.64 -12.87 -7.40
CA PHE A 57 -5.82 -12.82 -6.20
C PHE A 57 -6.69 -12.75 -4.95
N TYR A 58 -7.65 -11.82 -4.89
CA TYR A 58 -8.51 -11.63 -3.74
C TYR A 58 -9.39 -12.85 -3.41
N LEU A 59 -9.94 -13.52 -4.43
CA LEU A 59 -10.71 -14.76 -4.25
C LEU A 59 -9.85 -15.89 -3.68
N TRP A 60 -8.59 -15.99 -4.07
CA TRP A 60 -7.68 -16.96 -3.49
C TRP A 60 -7.20 -16.55 -2.09
N TYR A 61 -6.83 -15.28 -1.91
CA TYR A 61 -6.23 -14.76 -0.69
C TYR A 61 -7.18 -14.82 0.51
N ARG A 62 -8.49 -14.58 0.30
CA ARG A 62 -9.49 -14.65 1.37
C ARG A 62 -9.64 -16.07 1.98
N GLU A 63 -9.38 -17.09 1.18
CA GLU A 63 -9.47 -18.51 1.58
C GLU A 63 -8.15 -19.00 2.23
N CYS A 64 -7.07 -18.23 2.12
CA CYS A 64 -5.80 -18.57 2.74
C CYS A 64 -5.85 -18.39 4.26
N ALA A 65 -5.20 -19.27 5.01
CA ALA A 65 -5.01 -19.07 6.44
C ALA A 65 -4.21 -17.77 6.70
N PRO A 66 -4.51 -17.01 7.77
CA PRO A 66 -3.86 -15.72 8.06
C PRO A 66 -2.33 -15.76 8.07
N GLU A 67 -1.74 -16.87 8.50
CA GLU A 67 -0.29 -17.07 8.63
C GLU A 67 0.40 -17.28 7.27
N MET A 68 -0.38 -17.41 6.19
CA MET A 68 0.12 -17.52 4.82
C MET A 68 -0.07 -16.22 4.03
N ARG A 69 -0.65 -15.18 4.64
CA ARG A 69 -1.06 -13.94 3.98
C ARG A 69 0.05 -12.88 3.86
N HIS A 70 1.30 -13.31 3.73
CA HIS A 70 2.48 -12.46 3.62
C HIS A 70 2.74 -12.01 2.16
N PHE A 71 1.86 -11.14 1.66
CA PHE A 71 1.92 -10.62 0.29
C PHE A 71 2.02 -9.10 0.30
N TYR A 72 2.70 -8.56 -0.70
CA TYR A 72 2.90 -7.13 -0.89
C TYR A 72 2.56 -6.76 -2.34
N GLU A 73 1.65 -5.81 -2.53
CA GLU A 73 1.38 -5.23 -3.85
C GLU A 73 2.59 -4.41 -4.31
N LEU A 74 3.01 -4.58 -5.55
CA LEU A 74 4.04 -3.74 -6.16
C LEU A 74 3.37 -2.51 -6.78
N VAL A 75 3.61 -1.35 -6.17
CA VAL A 75 3.30 -0.04 -6.77
C VAL A 75 4.40 0.29 -7.80
N LEU A 76 4.02 0.38 -9.07
CA LEU A 76 4.96 0.60 -10.17
C LEU A 76 5.23 2.10 -10.39
N GLU A 77 6.47 2.43 -10.75
CA GLU A 77 6.97 3.81 -10.86
C GLU A 77 6.24 4.66 -11.92
N ASP A 78 5.69 4.06 -12.96
CA ASP A 78 5.02 4.77 -14.06
C ASP A 78 3.49 4.51 -14.10
N TYR A 79 2.92 4.07 -12.98
CA TYR A 79 1.50 3.73 -12.90
C TYR A 79 0.76 4.67 -11.96
N PRO A 80 -0.47 5.12 -12.34
CA PRO A 80 -1.30 5.90 -11.45
C PRO A 80 -1.57 5.20 -10.13
N CYS A 81 -1.48 5.93 -9.03
CA CYS A 81 -1.65 5.40 -7.69
C CYS A 81 -2.40 6.37 -6.78
N ARG A 82 -2.92 5.84 -5.67
CA ARG A 82 -3.45 6.67 -4.57
C ARG A 82 -2.29 7.32 -3.84
N LEU A 83 -2.55 8.44 -3.17
CA LEU A 83 -1.63 8.92 -2.15
C LEU A 83 -1.68 7.95 -0.97
N TYR A 84 -0.52 7.52 -0.47
CA TYR A 84 -0.42 6.61 0.66
C TYR A 84 0.76 6.99 1.56
N PHE A 85 0.65 6.61 2.83
CA PHE A 85 1.66 6.85 3.84
C PHE A 85 1.89 5.60 4.68
N ASP A 86 3.13 5.46 5.13
CA ASP A 86 3.54 4.48 6.13
C ASP A 86 3.96 5.26 7.38
N LEU A 87 3.19 5.11 8.46
CA LEU A 87 3.38 5.85 9.71
C LEU A 87 3.84 4.87 10.77
N GLU A 88 5.04 5.08 11.31
CA GLU A 88 5.54 4.22 12.38
C GLU A 88 6.42 4.99 13.36
N PHE A 89 6.39 4.56 14.63
CA PHE A 89 7.35 4.96 15.63
C PHE A 89 7.49 3.91 16.74
N PRO A 90 8.68 3.72 17.32
CA PRO A 90 8.89 2.79 18.42
C PRO A 90 8.39 3.37 19.75
N TYR A 91 7.78 2.54 20.61
CA TYR A 91 7.17 3.02 21.85
C TYR A 91 8.16 3.37 22.96
N ASP A 92 9.32 2.72 22.98
CA ASP A 92 10.34 2.87 24.02
C ASP A 92 10.88 4.32 24.13
N VAL A 93 11.00 5.00 23.00
CA VAL A 93 11.43 6.41 22.91
C VAL A 93 10.29 7.40 22.68
N ASN A 94 9.05 6.94 22.52
CA ASN A 94 7.85 7.79 22.30
C ASN A 94 6.73 7.48 23.31
N LYS A 95 7.07 7.43 24.61
CA LYS A 95 6.18 6.91 25.67
C LYS A 95 4.85 7.67 25.84
N GLU A 96 4.83 8.95 25.48
CA GLU A 96 3.66 9.83 25.61
C GLU A 96 2.87 9.95 24.30
N ALA A 97 3.39 9.42 23.19
CA ALA A 97 2.77 9.52 21.89
C ALA A 97 1.57 8.59 21.78
N SER A 98 0.44 9.14 21.33
CA SER A 98 -0.74 8.35 20.97
C SER A 98 -0.81 8.21 19.46
N GLY A 99 -0.45 7.02 18.96
CA GLY A 99 -0.46 6.72 17.52
C GLY A 99 -1.78 7.04 16.81
N PRO A 100 -2.94 6.62 17.36
CA PRO A 100 -4.24 6.98 16.80
C PRO A 100 -4.48 8.49 16.72
N LYS A 101 -4.17 9.25 17.79
CA LYS A 101 -4.34 10.72 17.78
C LYS A 101 -3.39 11.40 16.80
N LEU A 102 -2.13 10.96 16.75
CA LEU A 102 -1.16 11.48 15.79
C LEU A 102 -1.56 11.19 14.35
N THR A 103 -2.16 10.03 14.09
CA THR A 103 -2.70 9.69 12.76
C THR A 103 -3.88 10.59 12.40
N GLU A 104 -4.78 10.89 13.33
CA GLU A 104 -5.90 11.81 13.10
C GLU A 104 -5.40 13.22 12.75
N GLU A 105 -4.46 13.76 13.53
CA GLU A 105 -3.85 15.07 13.27
C GLU A 105 -3.07 15.08 11.95
N PHE A 106 -2.36 13.98 11.65
CA PHE A 106 -1.68 13.81 10.37
C PHE A 106 -2.66 13.86 9.19
N CYS A 107 -3.81 13.18 9.26
CA CYS A 107 -4.84 13.25 8.23
C CYS A 107 -5.36 14.69 8.03
N LYS A 108 -5.54 15.46 9.11
CA LYS A 108 -5.92 16.89 9.02
C LYS A 108 -4.84 17.73 8.33
N ILE A 109 -3.56 17.47 8.60
CA ILE A 109 -2.44 18.13 7.90
C ILE A 109 -2.46 17.77 6.41
N VAL A 110 -2.70 16.51 6.06
CA VAL A 110 -2.81 16.06 4.66
C VAL A 110 -3.96 16.76 3.95
N CYS A 111 -5.14 16.86 4.55
CA CYS A 111 -6.28 17.61 3.98
C CYS A 111 -5.90 19.07 3.67
N ARG A 112 -5.35 19.79 4.67
CA ARG A 112 -4.93 21.19 4.50
C ARG A 112 -3.87 21.34 3.42
N SER A 113 -2.91 20.41 3.37
CA SER A 113 -1.83 20.41 2.39
C SER A 113 -2.33 20.20 0.96
N LEU A 114 -3.26 19.25 0.77
CA LEU A 114 -3.84 18.97 -0.55
C LEU A 114 -4.76 20.09 -1.04
N HIS A 115 -5.51 20.73 -0.13
CA HIS A 115 -6.27 21.93 -0.46
C HIS A 115 -5.33 23.06 -0.91
N SER A 116 -4.28 23.35 -0.15
CA SER A 116 -3.32 24.42 -0.47
C SER A 116 -2.54 24.19 -1.77
N LEU A 117 -2.07 22.96 -2.00
CA LEU A 117 -1.25 22.63 -3.17
C LEU A 117 -2.03 22.42 -4.46
N LEU A 118 -3.19 21.76 -4.36
CA LEU A 118 -3.88 21.19 -5.51
C LEU A 118 -5.36 21.59 -5.56
N ASN A 119 -5.84 22.38 -4.61
CA ASN A 119 -7.26 22.73 -4.46
C ASN A 119 -8.16 21.49 -4.36
N ILE A 120 -7.69 20.46 -3.62
CA ILE A 120 -8.42 19.23 -3.35
C ILE A 120 -8.93 19.25 -1.92
N ASP A 121 -10.25 19.33 -1.77
CA ASP A 121 -10.92 19.19 -0.47
C ASP A 121 -11.15 17.73 -0.12
N LEU A 122 -10.75 17.33 1.08
CA LEU A 122 -10.94 15.99 1.60
C LEU A 122 -11.60 16.02 2.98
N ASP A 123 -12.46 15.04 3.22
CA ASP A 123 -13.07 14.72 4.50
C ASP A 123 -12.22 13.63 5.19
N PRO A 124 -11.59 13.91 6.34
CA PRO A 124 -10.76 12.94 7.07
C PRO A 124 -11.44 11.61 7.39
N ILE A 125 -12.78 11.59 7.52
CA ILE A 125 -13.55 10.39 7.87
C ILE A 125 -13.84 9.55 6.63
N LYS A 126 -14.07 10.19 5.48
CA LYS A 126 -14.51 9.50 4.26
C LYS A 126 -13.38 9.15 3.31
N ASN A 127 -12.33 9.96 3.28
CA ASN A 127 -11.29 9.88 2.28
C ASN A 127 -10.06 9.10 2.74
N PHE A 128 -9.96 8.72 4.01
CA PHE A 128 -8.78 8.06 4.56
C PHE A 128 -9.12 6.63 5.01
N LEU A 129 -8.48 5.65 4.40
CA LEU A 129 -8.46 4.27 4.87
C LEU A 129 -7.21 4.08 5.73
N ILE A 130 -7.42 3.85 7.03
CA ILE A 130 -6.34 3.63 8.01
C ILE A 130 -6.30 2.14 8.34
N LEU A 131 -5.14 1.52 8.10
CA LEU A 131 -4.87 0.10 8.36
C LEU A 131 -3.84 0.01 9.49
N ASP A 132 -4.26 -0.42 10.68
CA ASP A 132 -3.35 -0.63 11.81
C ASP A 132 -2.56 -1.93 11.63
N SER A 133 -1.26 -1.85 11.88
CA SER A 133 -0.31 -2.96 11.89
C SER A 133 0.62 -2.88 13.12
N SER A 134 0.13 -2.24 14.19
CA SER A 134 0.89 -2.00 15.41
C SER A 134 1.29 -3.31 16.10
N SER A 135 2.43 -3.29 16.79
CA SER A 135 2.92 -4.41 17.59
C SER A 135 3.01 -4.02 19.06
N THR A 136 3.57 -4.89 19.91
CA THR A 136 3.91 -4.53 21.30
C THR A 136 5.12 -3.60 21.40
N SER A 137 5.94 -3.48 20.35
CA SER A 137 7.16 -2.68 20.34
C SER A 137 7.06 -1.37 19.56
N LYS A 138 6.13 -1.26 18.61
CA LYS A 138 5.96 -0.06 17.79
C LYS A 138 4.50 0.22 17.44
N PHE A 139 4.21 1.50 17.27
CA PHE A 139 3.05 1.95 16.48
C PHE A 139 3.37 1.78 15.00
N SER A 140 2.39 1.33 14.22
CA SER A 140 2.52 1.16 12.77
C SER A 140 1.16 1.23 12.11
N ALA A 141 0.98 2.11 11.13
CA ALA A 141 -0.26 2.27 10.38
C ALA A 141 0.00 2.66 8.92
N HIS A 142 -0.71 2.01 8.01
CA HIS A 142 -0.78 2.44 6.62
C HIS A 142 -2.01 3.32 6.39
N VAL A 143 -1.80 4.47 5.76
CA VAL A 143 -2.88 5.39 5.41
C VAL A 143 -3.01 5.47 3.89
N ILE A 144 -4.19 5.18 3.35
CA ILE A 144 -4.49 5.26 1.92
C ILE A 144 -5.55 6.34 1.70
N VAL A 145 -5.24 7.31 0.85
CA VAL A 145 -6.10 8.46 0.57
C VAL A 145 -6.89 8.24 -0.72
N HIS A 146 -8.21 8.21 -0.59
CA HIS A 146 -9.15 8.12 -1.70
C HIS A 146 -9.59 9.53 -2.12
N VAL A 147 -9.11 9.98 -3.28
CA VAL A 147 -9.55 11.24 -3.90
C VAL A 147 -10.63 10.92 -4.92
N LYS A 148 -11.72 11.69 -4.91
CA LYS A 148 -12.83 11.54 -5.86
C LYS A 148 -13.11 12.85 -6.58
N GLU A 149 -13.53 12.75 -7.83
CA GLU A 149 -14.07 13.85 -8.62
C GLU A 149 -15.46 13.43 -9.12
N GLY A 150 -16.49 13.93 -8.44
CA GLY A 150 -17.84 13.36 -8.56
C GLY A 150 -17.88 11.91 -8.08
N GLU A 151 -18.35 11.01 -8.94
CA GLU A 151 -18.40 9.57 -8.66
C GLU A 151 -17.11 8.83 -9.01
N ASN A 152 -16.19 9.47 -9.75
CA ASN A 152 -14.99 8.83 -10.25
C ASN A 152 -13.82 8.93 -9.26
N GLU A 153 -13.01 7.88 -9.20
CA GLU A 153 -11.75 7.91 -8.49
C GLU A 153 -10.71 8.75 -9.26
N LYS A 154 -9.97 9.57 -8.53
CA LYS A 154 -8.85 10.34 -9.04
C LYS A 154 -7.55 9.81 -8.46
N LEU A 155 -6.61 9.48 -9.33
CA LEU A 155 -5.29 8.96 -8.96
C LEU A 155 -4.22 10.00 -9.26
N PHE A 156 -3.12 9.93 -8.52
CA PHE A 156 -1.91 10.66 -8.85
C PHE A 156 -1.18 9.95 -9.99
N PRO A 157 -0.41 10.66 -10.83
CA PRO A 157 0.24 10.07 -12.00
C PRO A 157 1.13 8.87 -11.68
N ASN A 158 1.85 8.92 -10.55
CA ASN A 158 2.66 7.83 -10.02
C ASN A 158 3.17 8.13 -8.60
N ASN A 159 3.88 7.16 -8.00
CA ASN A 159 4.49 7.30 -6.68
C ASN A 159 5.63 8.35 -6.62
N VAL A 160 6.31 8.63 -7.74
CA VAL A 160 7.34 9.68 -7.81
C VAL A 160 6.71 11.06 -7.60
N ALA A 161 5.54 11.33 -8.19
CA ALA A 161 4.81 12.58 -8.02
C ALA A 161 4.39 12.84 -6.56
N LEU A 162 4.14 11.77 -5.78
CA LEU A 162 3.79 11.88 -4.37
C LEU A 162 4.91 12.50 -3.52
N LYS A 163 6.17 12.40 -3.96
CA LYS A 163 7.32 12.99 -3.27
C LYS A 163 7.14 14.49 -3.04
N THR A 164 6.60 15.22 -4.01
CA THR A 164 6.37 16.67 -3.88
C THR A 164 5.36 16.98 -2.77
N ILE A 165 4.32 16.17 -2.65
CA ILE A 165 3.28 16.30 -1.63
C ILE A 165 3.88 16.00 -0.25
N VAL A 166 4.62 14.90 -0.12
CA VAL A 166 5.29 14.52 1.13
C VAL A 166 6.27 15.62 1.58
N MET A 167 7.08 16.13 0.66
CA MET A 167 8.03 17.21 0.95
C MET A 167 7.33 18.49 1.41
N PHE A 168 6.16 18.81 0.87
CA PHE A 168 5.38 19.96 1.31
C PHE A 168 4.84 19.76 2.73
N ILE A 169 4.23 18.60 3.01
CA ILE A 169 3.71 18.22 4.34
C ILE A 169 4.83 18.33 5.39
N CYS A 170 6.02 17.80 5.10
CA CYS A 170 7.14 17.79 6.05
C CYS A 170 7.80 19.17 6.24
N ARG A 171 7.72 20.08 5.26
CA ARG A 171 8.32 21.43 5.35
C ARG A 171 7.43 22.43 6.06
N TYR A 172 6.11 22.26 5.95
CA TYR A 172 5.13 23.17 6.54
C TYR A 172 4.16 22.41 7.44
N PRO A 173 4.64 21.79 8.55
CA PRO A 173 3.76 21.19 9.54
C PRO A 173 2.99 22.32 10.25
N THR A 174 1.78 22.60 9.78
CA THR A 174 0.89 23.64 10.34
C THR A 174 0.21 23.20 11.62
#